data_AF-A0A0G0ZRJ9-F1
#
_entry.id   AF-A0A0G0ZRJ9-F1
#
_cell.length_a   1.000
_cell.length_b   1.000
_cell.length_c   1.000
_cell.angle_alpha   90.00
_cell.angle_beta   90.00
_cell.angle_gamma   90.00
#
_symmetry.space_group_name_H-M   'P 1'
#
loop_
_entity.id
_entity.type
_entity.pdbx_description
1 polymer ?
#
loop_
_entity_poly.entity_id
_entity_poly.type
_entity_poly.pdbx_seq_one_letter_code
_entity_poly.pdbx_strand_id
1 'polypeptide(L)'
;MEIKLEDEHARKVCGLGNGVFVCSFLAISSDGFECLRGSDAEEIIYLRRLNDEMNALGINCSGPPNFVLTPDFVASKKEDDNRKR
;
A
#
# COMPACT_ATOMS: atom_id res chain seq x y z
N MET A 1 11.85 -10.77 6.08
CA MET A 1 12.86 -10.54 5.02
C MET A 1 12.56 -9.18 4.41
N GLU A 2 13.53 -8.27 4.39
CA GLU A 2 13.35 -6.90 3.87
C GLU A 2 14.13 -6.77 2.55
N ILE A 3 13.48 -6.22 1.52
CA ILE A 3 14.07 -6.06 0.20
C ILE A 3 14.30 -4.57 -0.04
N LYS A 4 15.56 -4.17 -0.21
CA LYS A 4 15.92 -2.79 -0.57
C LYS A 4 15.47 -2.49 -2.00
N LEU A 5 14.93 -1.29 -2.20
CA LEU A 5 14.41 -0.81 -3.48
C LEU A 5 15.24 0.36 -3.98
N GLU A 6 15.54 0.34 -5.28
CA GLU A 6 16.06 1.51 -5.97
C GLU A 6 15.00 2.62 -6.06
N ASP A 7 15.42 3.88 -6.08
CA ASP A 7 14.54 5.07 -6.18
C ASP A 7 13.57 4.98 -7.37
N GLU A 8 14.05 4.47 -8.50
CA GLU A 8 13.22 4.28 -9.69
C GLU A 8 12.12 3.24 -9.44
N HIS A 9 12.42 2.17 -8.69
CA HIS A 9 11.46 1.15 -8.33
C HIS A 9 10.42 1.72 -7.36
N ALA A 10 10.84 2.50 -6.36
CA ALA A 10 9.91 3.16 -5.43
C ALA A 10 8.91 4.08 -6.17
N ARG A 11 9.38 4.83 -7.18
CA ARG A 11 8.52 5.73 -7.97
C ARG A 11 7.65 5.01 -9.00
N LYS A 12 8.24 4.13 -9.82
CA LYS A 12 7.54 3.51 -10.95
C LYS A 12 6.74 2.27 -10.58
N VAL A 13 7.19 1.52 -9.57
CA VAL A 13 6.54 0.27 -9.14
C VAL A 13 5.71 0.54 -7.89
N CYS A 14 6.31 1.05 -6.82
CA CYS A 14 5.57 1.33 -5.59
C CYS A 14 4.72 2.61 -5.66
N GLY A 15 4.79 3.35 -6.77
CA GLY A 15 3.93 4.49 -7.03
C GLY A 15 4.16 5.67 -6.07
N LEU A 16 5.37 5.83 -5.53
CA LEU A 16 5.71 6.93 -4.62
C LEU A 16 5.28 8.28 -5.22
N GLY A 17 4.46 9.02 -4.47
CA GLY A 17 3.87 10.29 -4.91
C GLY A 17 2.44 10.18 -5.48
N ASN A 18 1.89 8.98 -5.66
CA ASN A 18 0.57 8.75 -6.25
C ASN A 18 -0.58 8.65 -5.23
N GLY A 19 -0.45 9.28 -4.06
CA GLY A 19 -1.49 9.30 -3.02
C GLY A 19 -1.97 7.90 -2.61
N VAL A 20 -3.28 7.64 -2.73
CA VAL A 20 -3.89 6.34 -2.37
C VAL A 20 -3.38 5.16 -3.18
N PHE A 21 -2.78 5.41 -4.35
CA PHE A 21 -2.21 4.37 -5.20
C PHE A 21 -0.76 4.01 -4.82
N VAL A 22 -0.17 4.67 -3.82
CA VAL A 22 1.13 4.26 -3.27
C VAL A 22 1.00 2.87 -2.64
N CYS A 23 2.03 2.04 -2.83
CA CYS A 23 2.09 0.72 -2.20
C CYS A 23 2.14 0.85 -0.69
N SER A 24 1.20 0.23 0.01
CA SER A 24 1.19 0.22 1.49
C SER A 24 2.42 -0.44 2.10
N PHE A 25 3.10 -1.30 1.35
CA PHE A 25 4.29 -2.03 1.79
C PHE A 25 5.58 -1.27 1.50
N LEU A 26 5.50 -0.08 0.90
CA LEU A 26 6.67 0.78 0.73
C LEU A 26 6.99 1.47 2.06
N ALA A 27 8.20 1.26 2.56
CA ALA A 27 8.73 1.97 3.72
C ALA A 27 10.05 2.68 3.38
N ILE A 28 10.48 3.54 4.29
CA ILE A 28 11.75 4.26 4.22
C ILE A 28 12.53 3.99 5.51
N SER A 29 13.77 3.52 5.37
CA SER A 29 14.71 3.30 6.46
C SER A 29 15.95 4.19 6.28
N SER A 30 16.94 4.06 7.17
CA SER A 30 18.21 4.82 7.08
C SER A 30 18.96 4.57 5.76
N ASP A 31 18.67 3.44 5.13
CA ASP A 31 19.39 2.96 3.95
C ASP A 31 18.63 3.19 2.65
N GLY A 32 17.45 3.82 2.70
CA GLY A 32 16.62 4.14 1.55
C GLY A 32 15.25 3.47 1.58
N PHE A 33 14.71 3.17 0.39
CA PHE A 33 13.39 2.56 0.26
C PHE A 33 13.45 1.04 0.44
N GLU A 34 12.41 0.50 1.07
CA GLU A 34 12.30 -0.93 1.31
C GLU A 34 10.88 -1.44 1.09
N CYS A 35 10.79 -2.71 0.69
CA CYS A 35 9.54 -3.45 0.57
C CYS A 35 9.35 -4.32 1.81
N LEU A 36 8.26 -4.09 2.54
CA LEU A 36 7.88 -4.85 3.73
C LEU A 36 6.98 -6.06 3.44
N ARG A 37 6.77 -6.41 2.17
CA ARG A 37 6.02 -7.62 1.81
C ARG A 37 6.88 -8.87 2.09
N GLY A 38 6.30 -9.87 2.75
CA GLY A 38 7.00 -11.04 3.27
C GLY A 38 7.81 -10.78 4.54
N SER A 39 7.61 -9.62 5.17
CA SER A 39 8.17 -9.31 6.49
C SER A 39 7.13 -9.56 7.59
N ASP A 40 7.58 -9.57 8.84
CA ASP A 40 6.69 -9.70 10.01
C ASP A 40 5.73 -8.51 10.14
N ALA A 41 6.01 -7.39 9.44
CA ALA A 41 5.14 -6.23 9.38
C ALA A 41 4.00 -6.35 8.35
N GLU A 42 3.99 -7.38 7.50
CA GLU A 42 2.97 -7.53 6.45
C GLU A 42 1.55 -7.59 7.03
N GLU A 43 1.33 -8.38 8.09
CA GLU A 43 0.02 -8.55 8.72
C GLU A 43 -0.50 -7.23 9.32
N ILE A 44 0.35 -6.49 10.04
CA ILE A 44 -0.05 -5.21 10.63
C ILE A 44 -0.34 -4.16 9.56
N ILE A 45 0.40 -4.16 8.45
CA ILE A 45 0.12 -3.27 7.31
C ILE A 45 -1.25 -3.61 6.69
N TYR A 46 -1.59 -4.88 6.53
CA TYR A 46 -2.93 -5.27 6.07
C TYR A 46 -4.04 -4.81 7.01
N LEU A 47 -3.88 -5.00 8.33
CA LEU A 47 -4.87 -4.55 9.31
C LEU A 47 -5.08 -3.03 9.26
N ARG A 48 -3.98 -2.26 9.22
CA ARG A 48 -4.06 -0.79 9.14
C ARG A 48 -4.71 -0.32 7.84
N ARG A 49 -4.47 -1.00 6.72
CA ARG A 49 -5.19 -0.74 5.46
C ARG A 49 -6.68 -1.00 5.60
N LEU A 50 -7.08 -2.11 6.20
CA LEU A 50 -8.49 -2.48 6.35
C LEU A 50 -9.25 -1.52 7.28
N ASN A 51 -8.56 -0.95 8.27
CA ASN A 51 -9.10 0.00 9.23
C ASN A 51 -9.09 1.48 8.77
N ASP A 52 -8.73 1.76 7.51
CA ASP A 52 -8.56 3.14 6.98
C ASP A 52 -7.54 3.98 7.79
N GLU A 53 -6.50 3.33 8.31
CA GLU A 53 -5.41 3.97 9.08
C GLU A 53 -4.18 4.29 8.22
N MET A 54 -4.30 4.19 6.89
CA MET A 54 -3.22 4.40 5.93
C MET A 54 -3.68 5.21 4.72
N ASN A 55 -2.87 6.18 4.33
CA ASN A 55 -3.06 6.91 3.07
C ASN A 55 -2.62 6.10 1.85
N ALA A 56 -1.70 5.14 2.01
CA ALA A 56 -1.18 4.30 0.92
C ALA A 56 -1.96 2.98 0.87
N LEU A 57 -2.75 2.79 -0.18
CA LEU A 57 -3.72 1.68 -0.32
C LEU A 57 -3.47 0.82 -1.55
N GLY A 58 -2.41 1.03 -2.31
CA GLY A 58 -2.03 0.19 -3.44
C GLY A 58 -1.39 -1.13 -3.00
N ILE A 59 -1.55 -2.19 -3.80
CA ILE A 59 -0.71 -3.42 -3.73
C ILE A 59 0.02 -3.58 -5.06
N ASN A 60 0.95 -2.67 -5.29
CA ASN A 60 1.60 -2.42 -6.57
C ASN A 60 3.05 -2.92 -6.59
N CYS A 61 3.41 -3.87 -5.72
CA CYS A 61 4.73 -4.53 -5.70
C CYS A 61 5.17 -5.13 -7.05
N SER A 62 4.24 -5.31 -8.01
CA SER A 62 4.51 -5.89 -9.33
C SER A 62 4.62 -4.84 -10.45
N GLY A 63 4.37 -3.56 -10.17
CA GLY A 63 4.42 -2.48 -11.15
C GLY A 63 3.25 -2.46 -12.14
N PRO A 64 3.22 -1.49 -13.07
CA PRO A 64 2.23 -1.45 -14.15
C PRO A 64 2.31 -2.71 -15.04
N PRO A 65 1.19 -3.19 -15.63
CA PRO A 65 -0.18 -2.64 -15.52
C PRO A 65 -0.92 -3.12 -14.27
N ASN A 66 -0.28 -3.88 -13.38
CA ASN A 66 -0.90 -4.60 -12.28
C ASN A 66 -1.08 -3.73 -11.02
N PHE A 67 -1.33 -2.44 -11.21
CA PHE A 67 -1.72 -1.56 -10.11
C PHE A 67 -3.14 -1.91 -9.69
N VAL A 68 -3.25 -2.63 -8.58
CA VAL A 68 -4.53 -3.04 -8.02
C VAL A 68 -4.73 -2.31 -6.69
N LEU A 69 -5.81 -1.52 -6.62
CA LEU A 69 -6.46 -1.21 -5.36
C LEU A 69 -7.26 -2.46 -4.99
N THR A 70 -6.95 -3.11 -3.87
CA THR A 70 -7.69 -4.32 -3.52
C THR A 70 -9.16 -4.00 -3.23
N PRO A 71 -10.11 -4.84 -3.68
CA PRO A 71 -11.55 -4.61 -3.53
C PRO A 71 -12.01 -4.42 -2.08
N ASP A 72 -11.25 -4.95 -1.13
CA ASP A 72 -11.55 -4.94 0.31
C ASP A 72 -11.77 -3.52 0.87
N PHE A 73 -11.27 -2.49 0.18
CA PHE A 73 -11.45 -1.09 0.59
C PHE A 73 -12.65 -0.39 -0.07
N VAL A 74 -13.04 -0.80 -1.28
CA VAL A 74 -14.17 -0.18 -2.01
C VAL A 74 -15.50 -0.57 -1.36
N ALA A 75 -15.56 -1.73 -0.69
CA ALA A 75 -16.74 -2.20 0.02
C ALA A 75 -17.01 -1.39 1.31
N SER A 76 -15.98 -1.14 2.14
CA SER A 76 -16.14 -0.48 3.44
C SER A 76 -16.66 0.96 3.33
N LYS A 77 -16.24 1.72 2.29
CA LYS A 77 -16.75 3.09 2.09
C LYS A 77 -18.22 3.16 1.68
N LYS A 78 -18.75 2.14 0.98
CA LYS A 78 -20.16 2.13 0.56
C LYS A 78 -21.11 1.83 1.72
N GLU A 79 -20.64 1.09 2.72
CA GLU A 79 -21.44 0.73 3.89
C GLU A 79 -21.53 1.89 4.89
N ASP A 80 -20.43 2.63 5.11
CA ASP A 80 -20.42 3.79 6.00
C ASP A 80 -21.23 4.99 5.47
N ASP A 81 -21.30 5.20 4.15
CA ASP A 81 -22.15 6.24 3.55
C ASP A 81 -23.65 5.89 3.62
N ASN A 82 -24.00 4.60 3.66
CA ASN A 82 -25.39 4.15 3.79
C ASN A 82 -25.90 4.15 5.24
N ARG A 83 -25.01 4.12 6.24
CA ARG A 83 -25.39 4.17 7.67
C ARG A 83 -25.65 5.60 8.18
N LYS A 84 -25.37 6.62 7.36
CA LYS A 84 -25.59 8.05 7.67
C LYS A 84 -26.81 8.66 6.96
N ARG A 85 -27.69 7.85 6.35
CA ARG A 85 -28.96 8.32 5.76
C ARG A 85 -30.16 7.84 6.55
#